data_AF-A0A1G1FEW0-F1
#
_entry.id   AF-A0A1G1FEW0-F1
#
_cell.length_a   1.000
_cell.length_b   1.000
_cell.length_c   1.000
_cell.angle_alpha   90.00
_cell.angle_beta   90.00
_cell.angle_gamma   90.00
#
_symmetry.space_group_name_H-M   'P 1'
#
loop_
_entity.id
_entity.type
_entity.pdbx_description
1 polymer ?
#
loop_
_entity_poly.entity_id
_entity_poly.type
_entity_poly.pdbx_seq_one_letter_code
_entity_poly.pdbx_strand_id
1 'polypeptide(L)'
;MRSLDKRAELLRAIGHPARIKILEELMKGVKCVSDIEGFLGISQPNVSQHLSLLRRYGALDYYMDGRLKCYFLRDPLIPDIIKILKKDYIKELPAPACCPVTKKGKYPGAKRR
;
A
#
# COMPACT_ATOMS: atom_id res chain seq x y z
N MET A 1 -14.88 9.08 -12.18
CA MET A 1 -14.47 9.07 -10.75
C MET A 1 -14.52 7.64 -10.24
N ARG A 2 -13.44 7.08 -9.66
CA ARG A 2 -13.46 5.70 -9.11
C ARG A 2 -14.35 5.65 -7.85
N SER A 3 -15.16 4.59 -7.70
CA SER A 3 -15.97 4.37 -6.49
C SER A 3 -15.08 4.18 -5.25
N LEU A 4 -15.63 4.46 -4.07
CA LEU A 4 -14.95 4.25 -2.80
C LEU A 4 -14.61 2.76 -2.58
N ASP A 5 -15.48 1.86 -3.01
CA ASP A 5 -15.25 0.41 -2.91
C ASP A 5 -13.99 -0.02 -3.65
N LYS A 6 -13.78 0.48 -4.88
CA LYS A 6 -12.57 0.19 -5.67
C LYS A 6 -11.30 0.72 -4.99
N ARG A 7 -11.39 1.87 -4.30
CA ARG A 7 -10.26 2.42 -3.55
C ARG A 7 -9.98 1.58 -2.30
N ALA A 8 -11.00 1.14 -1.58
CA ALA A 8 -10.85 0.27 -0.42
C ALA A 8 -10.24 -1.09 -0.82
N GLU A 9 -10.67 -1.67 -1.93
CA GLU A 9 -10.10 -2.88 -2.50
C GLU A 9 -8.63 -2.71 -2.88
N LEU A 10 -8.27 -1.60 -3.55
CA LEU A 10 -6.88 -1.28 -3.85
C LEU A 10 -6.04 -1.18 -2.57
N LEU A 11 -6.52 -0.47 -1.55
CA LEU A 11 -5.83 -0.35 -0.26
C LEU A 11 -5.62 -1.72 0.41
N ARG A 12 -6.66 -2.57 0.39
CA ARG A 12 -6.57 -3.96 0.88
C ARG A 12 -5.57 -4.79 0.07
N ALA A 13 -5.50 -4.54 -1.23
CA ALA A 13 -4.59 -5.19 -2.16
C ALA A 13 -3.14 -4.74 -2.03
N ILE A 14 -2.84 -3.58 -1.43
CA ILE A 14 -1.46 -3.14 -1.20
C ILE A 14 -1.01 -3.33 0.25
N GLY A 15 -1.92 -3.47 1.22
CA GLY A 15 -1.64 -3.63 2.65
C GLY A 15 -1.03 -4.99 3.02
N HIS A 16 0.10 -5.37 2.42
CA HIS A 16 0.95 -6.49 2.83
C HIS A 16 2.41 -6.08 2.69
N PRO A 17 3.31 -6.42 3.63
CA PRO A 17 4.70 -5.98 3.61
C PRO A 17 5.43 -6.26 2.27
N ALA A 18 5.32 -7.48 1.75
CA ALA A 18 5.94 -7.83 0.46
C ALA A 18 5.40 -6.98 -0.71
N ARG A 19 4.11 -6.66 -0.71
CA ARG A 19 3.49 -5.86 -1.77
C ARG A 19 3.93 -4.40 -1.68
N ILE A 20 4.01 -3.84 -0.47
CA ILE A 20 4.57 -2.50 -0.23
C ILE A 20 6.02 -2.43 -0.74
N LYS A 21 6.85 -3.44 -0.43
CA LYS A 21 8.23 -3.49 -0.90
C LYS A 21 8.34 -3.58 -2.43
N ILE A 22 7.49 -4.40 -3.07
CA ILE A 22 7.41 -4.44 -4.55
C ILE A 22 7.09 -3.04 -5.11
N LEU A 23 6.05 -2.38 -4.58
CA LEU A 23 5.62 -1.07 -5.07
C LEU A 23 6.70 0.00 -4.85
N GLU A 24 7.40 -0.04 -3.72
CA GLU A 24 8.53 0.84 -3.44
C GLU A 24 9.68 0.66 -4.44
N GLU A 25 10.05 -0.59 -4.76
CA GLU A 25 11.09 -0.84 -5.76
C GLU A 25 10.64 -0.41 -7.16
N LEU A 26 9.35 -0.60 -7.50
CA LEU A 26 8.78 -0.14 -8.76
C LEU A 26 8.66 1.39 -8.87
N MET A 27 8.68 2.13 -7.76
CA MET A 27 8.79 3.60 -7.80
C MET A 27 10.17 4.07 -8.29
N LYS A 28 11.19 3.23 -8.18
CA LYS A 28 12.56 3.54 -8.63
C LYS A 28 12.77 3.22 -10.12
N GLY A 29 11.81 2.54 -10.75
CA GLY A 29 11.84 2.14 -12.15
C GLY A 29 11.25 0.76 -12.39
N VAL A 30 11.22 0.35 -13.64
CA VAL A 30 10.75 -0.98 -14.07
C VAL A 30 11.60 -2.07 -13.41
N LYS A 31 10.95 -3.18 -12.99
CA LYS A 31 11.62 -4.37 -12.45
C LYS A 31 11.08 -5.63 -13.11
N CYS A 32 11.97 -6.54 -13.50
CA CYS A 32 11.58 -7.83 -14.02
C CYS A 32 11.38 -8.84 -12.89
N VAL A 33 10.66 -9.93 -13.16
CA VAL A 33 10.30 -10.92 -12.13
C VAL A 33 11.51 -11.45 -11.35
N SER A 34 12.66 -11.63 -12.00
CA SER A 34 13.93 -12.05 -11.39
C SER A 34 14.49 -11.02 -10.39
N ASP A 35 14.37 -9.73 -10.69
CA ASP A 35 14.78 -8.67 -9.76
C ASP A 35 13.92 -8.73 -8.49
N ILE A 36 12.62 -8.97 -8.68
CA ILE A 36 11.62 -9.02 -7.62
C ILE A 36 11.84 -10.21 -6.69
N GLU A 37 12.16 -11.37 -7.24
CA GLU A 37 12.60 -12.54 -6.47
C GLU A 37 13.85 -12.22 -5.64
N GLY A 38 14.85 -11.58 -6.27
CA GLY A 38 16.11 -11.24 -5.64
C GLY A 38 15.94 -10.36 -4.39
N PHE A 39 15.17 -9.27 -4.46
CA PHE A 39 15.03 -8.37 -3.31
C PHE A 39 14.00 -8.84 -2.27
N LEU A 40 13.03 -9.69 -2.64
CA LEU A 40 12.07 -10.24 -1.67
C LEU A 40 12.61 -11.46 -0.93
N GLY A 41 13.51 -12.24 -1.54
CA GLY A 41 14.01 -13.48 -0.97
C GLY A 41 12.93 -14.55 -0.82
N ILE A 42 11.90 -14.53 -1.66
CA ILE A 42 10.80 -15.50 -1.66
C ILE A 42 10.72 -16.23 -3.00
N SER A 43 10.07 -17.39 -3.01
CA SER A 43 9.96 -18.24 -4.20
C SER A 43 9.12 -17.61 -5.33
N GLN A 44 9.40 -18.02 -6.57
CA GLN A 44 8.69 -17.59 -7.78
C GLN A 44 7.15 -17.69 -7.69
N PRO A 45 6.56 -18.78 -7.15
CA PRO A 45 5.11 -18.88 -7.03
C PRO A 45 4.51 -17.81 -6.11
N ASN A 46 5.21 -17.49 -5.01
CA ASN A 46 4.79 -16.46 -4.06
C ASN A 46 4.89 -15.06 -4.67
N VAL A 47 5.99 -14.77 -5.38
CA VAL A 47 6.14 -13.52 -6.15
C VAL A 47 5.02 -13.37 -7.17
N SER A 48 4.75 -14.41 -7.96
CA SER A 48 3.71 -14.41 -8.97
C SER A 48 2.32 -14.18 -8.38
N GLN A 49 2.03 -14.73 -7.20
CA GLN A 49 0.78 -14.50 -6.50
C GLN A 49 0.62 -13.03 -6.10
N HIS A 50 1.65 -12.41 -5.51
CA HIS A 50 1.63 -10.99 -5.16
C HIS A 50 1.43 -10.09 -6.39
N LEU A 51 2.19 -10.33 -7.46
CA LEU A 51 2.11 -9.56 -8.71
C LEU A 51 0.74 -9.71 -9.38
N SER A 52 0.18 -10.92 -9.39
CA SER A 52 -1.15 -11.18 -9.95
C SER A 52 -2.24 -10.42 -9.19
N LEU A 53 -2.13 -10.36 -7.87
CA LEU A 53 -3.09 -9.65 -7.03
C LEU A 53 -2.98 -8.13 -7.23
N LEU A 54 -1.76 -7.58 -7.22
CA LEU A 54 -1.53 -6.16 -7.47
C LEU A 54 -2.02 -5.74 -8.87
N ARG A 55 -1.82 -6.59 -9.89
CA ARG A 55 -2.35 -6.36 -11.25
C ARG A 55 -3.87 -6.39 -11.28
N ARG A 56 -4.49 -7.36 -10.61
CA ARG A 56 -5.96 -7.51 -10.57
C ARG A 56 -6.65 -6.23 -10.07
N TYR A 57 -6.07 -5.58 -9.07
CA TYR A 57 -6.60 -4.33 -8.51
C TYR A 57 -6.05 -3.06 -9.20
N GLY A 58 -5.28 -3.21 -10.28
CA GLY A 58 -4.82 -2.11 -11.13
C GLY A 58 -3.65 -1.31 -10.58
N ALA A 59 -2.96 -1.79 -9.54
CA ALA A 59 -1.81 -1.09 -8.95
C ALA A 59 -0.60 -1.05 -9.90
N LEU A 60 -0.39 -2.13 -10.65
CA LEU A 60 0.71 -2.31 -11.58
C LEU A 60 0.26 -2.96 -12.87
N ASP A 61 1.13 -2.91 -13.88
CA ASP A 61 1.03 -3.70 -15.10
C ASP A 61 2.40 -4.25 -15.50
N TYR A 62 2.46 -4.97 -16.62
CA TYR A 62 3.73 -5.48 -17.14
C TYR A 62 3.79 -5.45 -18.66
N TYR A 63 5.01 -5.52 -19.17
CA TYR A 63 5.30 -5.86 -20.57
C TYR A 63 6.26 -7.06 -20.61
N MET A 64 6.39 -7.65 -21.79
CA MET A 64 7.35 -8.73 -22.03
C MET A 64 8.64 -8.14 -22.59
N ASP A 65 9.77 -8.43 -21.95
CA ASP A 65 11.11 -8.18 -22.46
C ASP A 65 11.78 -9.53 -22.77
N GLY A 66 11.72 -9.93 -24.04
CA GLY A 66 12.03 -11.29 -24.46
C GLY A 66 11.15 -12.32 -23.74
N ARG A 67 11.76 -13.13 -22.86
CA ARG A 67 11.06 -14.14 -22.05
C ARG A 67 10.69 -13.67 -20.64
N LEU A 68 11.12 -12.46 -20.26
CA LEU A 68 10.92 -11.92 -18.92
C LEU A 68 9.67 -11.04 -18.85
N LYS A 69 8.96 -11.11 -17.73
CA LYS A 69 7.89 -10.16 -17.40
C LYS A 69 8.47 -9.01 -16.60
N CYS A 70 8.34 -7.80 -17.13
CA CYS A 70 8.86 -6.58 -16.52
C CYS A 70 7.71 -5.66 -16.13
N TYR A 71 7.66 -5.34 -14.83
CA TYR A 71 6.53 -4.72 -14.15
C TYR A 71 6.78 -3.23 -13.94
N PHE A 72 5.70 -2.45 -13.95
CA PHE A 72 5.71 -1.02 -13.71
C PHE A 72 4.44 -0.56 -12.98
N LEU A 73 4.52 0.57 -12.28
CA LEU A 73 3.35 1.16 -11.60
C LEU A 73 2.35 1.69 -12.62
N ARG A 74 1.08 1.36 -12.43
CA ARG A 74 -0.02 1.81 -13.29
C ARG A 74 -0.90 2.85 -12.62
N ASP A 75 -1.03 2.77 -11.30
CA ASP A 75 -1.94 3.63 -10.56
C ASP A 75 -1.21 4.84 -9.95
N PRO A 76 -1.58 6.08 -10.33
CA PRO A 76 -0.90 7.29 -9.83
C PRO A 76 -1.11 7.52 -8.33
N LEU A 77 -2.10 6.87 -7.71
CA LEU A 77 -2.31 6.97 -6.26
C LEU A 77 -1.20 6.29 -5.46
N ILE A 78 -0.55 5.27 -6.03
CA ILE A 78 0.40 4.41 -5.31
C ILE A 78 1.63 5.18 -4.83
N PRO A 79 2.33 5.97 -5.67
CA PRO A 79 3.46 6.79 -5.22
C PRO A 79 3.12 7.68 -4.02
N ASP A 80 1.92 8.28 -4.00
CA ASP A 80 1.50 9.16 -2.91
C ASP A 80 1.25 8.38 -1.62
N ILE A 81 0.60 7.22 -1.70
CA ILE A 81 0.39 6.35 -0.53
C ILE A 81 1.73 5.89 0.05
N ILE A 82 2.65 5.39 -0.79
CA ILE A 82 3.95 4.90 -0.32
C ILE A 82 4.76 6.05 0.31
N LYS A 83 4.75 7.26 -0.28
CA LYS A 83 5.37 8.44 0.33
C LYS A 83 4.80 8.76 1.71
N ILE A 84 3.50 8.63 1.90
CA ILE A 84 2.84 8.84 3.20
C ILE A 84 3.29 7.77 4.20
N LEU A 85 3.31 6.50 3.81
CA LEU A 85 3.69 5.38 4.68
C LEU A 85 5.14 5.44 5.15
N LYS A 86 6.02 6.10 4.40
CA LYS A 86 7.44 6.31 4.76
C LYS A 86 7.68 7.48 5.70
N LYS A 87 6.65 8.26 6.05
CA LYS A 87 6.80 9.36 7.01
C LYS A 87 6.80 8.81 8.43
N ASP A 88 7.69 9.32 9.25
CA ASP A 88 7.72 9.00 10.67
C ASP A 88 6.64 9.79 11.41
N TYR A 89 5.63 9.07 11.92
CA TYR A 89 4.56 9.62 12.74
C TYR A 89 4.86 9.37 14.22
N ILE A 90 5.83 10.12 14.76
CA ILE A 90 6.33 9.93 16.14
C ILE A 90 5.42 10.63 17.17
N LYS A 91 4.62 11.61 16.74
CA LYS A 91 3.73 12.38 17.62
C LYS A 91 2.32 11.82 17.58
N GLU A 92 1.77 11.52 18.75
CA GLU A 92 0.35 11.20 18.90
C GLU A 92 -0.50 12.46 18.67
N LEU A 93 -1.66 12.28 18.04
CA LEU A 93 -2.63 13.35 17.91
C LEU A 93 -3.23 13.66 19.30
N PRO A 94 -3.35 14.95 19.68
CA PRO A 94 -3.91 15.29 20.98
C PRO A 94 -5.34 14.78 21.10
N ALA A 95 -5.73 14.37 22.31
CA ALA A 95 -7.13 14.09 22.61
C ALA A 95 -7.98 15.32 22.29
N PRO A 96 -9.17 15.16 21.67
CA PRO A 96 -10.02 16.30 21.35
C PRO A 96 -10.44 17.03 22.62
N ALA A 97 -10.37 18.36 22.61
CA ALA A 97 -10.64 19.20 23.78
C ALA A 97 -12.08 19.07 24.33
N CYS A 98 -13.04 18.80 23.44
CA CYS A 98 -14.45 18.60 23.79
C CYS A 98 -15.06 17.50 22.93
N CYS A 99 -15.90 16.65 23.54
CA CYS A 99 -16.71 15.72 22.76
C CYS A 99 -17.98 16.47 22.32
N PRO A 100 -18.27 16.63 21.00
CA PRO A 100 -19.48 17.29 20.54
C PRO A 100 -20.76 16.50 20.89
N VAL A 101 -20.62 15.26 21.39
CA VAL A 101 -21.71 14.31 21.62
C VAL A 101 -22.06 14.15 23.11
N THR A 102 -21.26 14.67 24.04
CA THR A 102 -21.58 14.59 25.48
C THR A 102 -22.30 15.85 25.94
N LYS A 103 -23.46 15.70 26.61
CA LYS A 103 -24.15 16.81 27.30
C LYS A 103 -23.27 17.57 28.31
N LYS A 104 -22.13 16.99 28.71
CA LYS A 104 -21.18 17.56 29.67
C LYS A 104 -20.04 18.37 29.02
N GLY A 105 -19.98 18.45 27.69
CA GLY A 105 -18.99 19.28 26.96
C GLY A 105 -17.52 18.91 27.15
N LYS A 106 -17.22 17.77 27.80
CA LYS A 106 -15.85 17.31 28.08
C LYS A 106 -15.60 15.95 27.43
N TYR A 107 -14.41 15.79 26.85
CA TYR A 107 -13.93 14.50 26.37
C TYR A 107 -13.77 13.54 27.57
N PRO A 108 -14.43 12.38 27.59
CA PRO A 108 -14.43 11.50 28.76
C PRO A 108 -13.08 10.82 29.05
N GLY A 109 -12.03 11.12 28.27
CA GLY A 109 -10.71 10.49 28.42
C GLY A 109 -10.72 9.01 28.07
N ALA A 110 -9.55 8.38 28.09
CA ALA A 110 -9.47 6.92 28.02
C ALA A 110 -10.15 6.34 29.28
N LYS A 111 -11.11 5.43 29.09
CA LYS A 111 -11.67 4.65 30.19
C LYS A 111 -10.52 4.03 30.97
N ARG A 112 -10.41 4.34 32.27
CA ARG A 112 -9.52 3.61 33.19
C ARG A 112 -9.96 2.14 33.16
N ARG A 113 -9.08 1.26 32.70
CA ARG A 113 -9.21 -0.19 32.92
C ARG A 113 -8.84 -0.49 34.36
#